data_AF-A0AA88WKD7-F1
#
_entry.id   AF-A0AA88WKD7-F1
#
_cell.length_a   1.000
_cell.length_b   1.000
_cell.length_c   1.000
_cell.angle_alpha   90.00
_cell.angle_beta   90.00
_cell.angle_gamma   90.00
#
_symmetry.space_group_name_H-M   'P 1'
#
loop_
_entity.id
_entity.type
_entity.pdbx_description
1 polymer ?
#
loop_
_entity_poly.entity_id
_entity_poly.type
_entity_poly.pdbx_seq_one_letter_code
_entity_poly.pdbx_strand_id
1 'polypeptide(L)'
;MSQLKEIHAQTLRSTSTQHPHTLFLHTRILHFSSSHDLDYAFRLFTQIEYPNSFVWNTLIQACALYAAANRWNEVGLLRKMMTDKGVRKEPGCSSIEIDGVDHEFFAGDTSHSQTKDIYQLLDVIEDRLGSIGYCPDVSQAPMVDETIDGKQQSLRLHSERLAIAFGLLNLKPGVPIRVLKNLRVCDDCHNVTKLISKMYNVDIIVRDRARFHHFRDGSCSCMDYW
;
A
#
# COMPACT_ATOMS: atom_id res chain seq x y z
N MET A 1 5.31 25.60 -21.18
CA MET A 1 6.57 25.39 -20.41
C MET A 1 7.42 26.65 -20.24
N SER A 2 7.52 27.56 -21.21
CA SER A 2 8.32 28.82 -21.06
C SER A 2 7.86 29.70 -19.90
N GLN A 3 6.56 30.02 -19.83
CA GLN A 3 5.96 30.84 -18.77
C GLN A 3 6.18 30.25 -17.37
N LEU A 4 6.10 28.92 -17.23
CA LEU A 4 6.33 28.24 -15.96
C LEU A 4 7.79 28.41 -15.49
N LYS A 5 8.75 28.33 -16.43
CA LYS A 5 10.18 28.54 -16.16
C LYS A 5 10.47 30.00 -15.79
N GLU A 6 9.77 30.94 -16.42
CA GLU A 6 9.86 32.38 -16.08
C GLU A 6 9.33 32.65 -14.66
N ILE A 7 8.18 32.08 -14.29
CA ILE A 7 7.61 32.18 -12.93
C ILE A 7 8.58 31.59 -11.90
N HIS A 8 9.16 30.43 -12.18
CA HIS A 8 10.16 29.83 -11.29
C HIS A 8 11.39 30.74 -11.14
N ALA A 9 11.93 31.27 -12.25
CA ALA A 9 13.09 32.17 -12.22
C ALA A 9 12.79 33.48 -11.46
N GLN A 10 11.57 34.01 -11.56
CA GLN A 10 11.15 35.16 -10.76
C GLN A 10 11.08 34.80 -9.27
N THR A 11 10.48 33.65 -8.93
CA THR A 11 10.38 33.14 -7.55
C THR A 11 11.76 33.04 -6.88
N LEU A 12 12.76 32.49 -7.58
CA LEU A 12 14.14 32.39 -7.09
C LEU A 12 14.80 33.75 -6.84
N ARG A 13 14.40 34.79 -7.59
CA ARG A 13 14.93 36.16 -7.43
C ARG A 13 14.21 36.94 -6.33
N SER A 14 12.92 36.68 -6.13
CA SER A 14 12.07 37.50 -5.26
C SER A 14 11.95 36.98 -3.82
N THR A 15 12.30 35.72 -3.56
CA THR A 15 12.03 35.08 -2.28
C THR A 15 13.15 34.13 -1.83
N SER A 16 13.39 34.06 -0.52
CA SER A 16 14.34 33.08 0.05
C SER A 16 13.79 31.66 -0.08
N THR A 17 14.67 30.68 -0.34
CA THR A 17 14.32 29.25 -0.46
C THR A 17 13.70 28.66 0.82
N GLN A 18 13.95 29.29 1.97
CA GLN A 18 13.41 28.88 3.27
C GLN A 18 12.06 29.53 3.60
N HIS A 19 11.58 30.47 2.77
CA HIS A 19 10.32 31.16 3.03
C HIS A 19 9.10 30.27 2.68
N PRO A 20 8.07 30.14 3.53
CA PRO A 20 6.92 29.26 3.28
C PRO A 20 6.18 29.51 1.95
N HIS A 21 6.05 30.77 1.53
CA HIS A 21 5.47 31.13 0.22
C HIS A 21 6.28 30.62 -0.98
N THR A 22 7.60 30.54 -0.87
CA THR A 22 8.48 29.99 -1.91
C THR A 22 8.25 28.50 -2.08
N LEU A 23 8.12 27.78 -0.96
CA LEU A 23 7.84 26.34 -0.97
C LEU A 23 6.47 26.04 -1.57
N PHE A 24 5.46 26.87 -1.31
CA PHE A 24 4.15 26.76 -1.94
C PHE A 24 4.23 26.91 -3.47
N LEU A 25 4.94 27.94 -3.95
CA LEU A 25 5.14 28.17 -5.39
C LEU A 25 5.93 27.02 -6.03
N HIS A 26 7.02 26.55 -5.39
CA HIS A 26 7.77 25.38 -5.85
C HIS A 26 6.89 24.12 -5.92
N THR A 27 6.02 23.88 -4.93
CA THR A 27 5.08 22.76 -4.95
C THR A 27 4.11 22.86 -6.14
N ARG A 28 3.60 24.07 -6.42
CA ARG A 28 2.70 24.29 -7.57
C ARG A 28 3.37 24.08 -8.91
N ILE A 29 4.61 24.56 -9.05
CA ILE A 29 5.42 24.37 -10.26
C ILE A 29 5.76 22.89 -10.42
N LEU A 30 6.12 22.20 -9.33
CA LEU A 30 6.41 20.78 -9.32
C LEU A 30 5.21 19.97 -9.78
N HIS A 31 4.02 20.26 -9.27
CA HIS A 31 2.79 19.58 -9.69
C HIS A 31 2.57 19.68 -11.20
N PHE A 32 2.77 20.87 -11.78
CA PHE A 32 2.60 21.05 -13.21
C PHE A 32 3.71 20.35 -14.02
N SER A 33 4.97 20.49 -13.61
CA SER A 33 6.11 19.91 -14.32
C SER A 33 6.16 18.39 -14.22
N SER A 34 5.78 17.81 -13.07
CA SER A 34 5.72 16.36 -12.89
C SER A 34 4.79 15.66 -13.89
N SER A 35 3.86 16.37 -14.55
CA SER A 35 2.98 15.79 -15.58
C SER A 35 3.44 16.05 -17.02
N HIS A 36 4.45 16.91 -17.25
CA HIS A 36 4.80 17.41 -18.59
C HIS A 36 6.31 17.39 -18.91
N ASP A 37 7.18 17.57 -17.91
CA ASP A 37 8.64 17.68 -18.04
C ASP A 37 9.29 17.17 -16.75
N LEU A 38 9.56 15.85 -16.71
CA LEU A 38 10.13 15.17 -15.54
C LEU A 38 11.54 15.63 -15.22
N ASP A 39 12.35 15.97 -16.22
CA ASP A 39 13.70 16.49 -16.00
C ASP A 39 13.67 17.86 -15.31
N TYR A 40 12.69 18.69 -15.66
CA TYR A 40 12.47 19.94 -14.95
C TYR A 40 11.90 19.73 -13.55
N ALA A 41 10.97 18.79 -13.38
CA ALA A 41 10.46 18.39 -12.06
C ALA A 41 11.57 17.89 -11.14
N PHE A 42 12.50 17.07 -11.66
CA PHE A 42 13.66 16.56 -10.93
C PHE A 42 14.55 17.69 -10.43
N ARG A 43 14.95 18.60 -11.33
CA ARG A 43 15.80 19.75 -10.99
C ARG A 43 15.16 20.70 -9.99
N LEU A 44 13.85 20.89 -10.06
CA LEU A 44 13.12 21.68 -9.08
C LEU A 44 13.09 20.99 -7.72
N PHE A 45 12.81 19.68 -7.70
CA PHE A 45 12.73 18.91 -6.47
C PHE A 45 14.07 18.83 -5.73
N THR A 46 15.20 18.72 -6.43
CA THR A 46 16.53 18.70 -5.79
C THR A 46 16.84 20.00 -5.04
N GLN A 47 16.31 21.13 -5.50
CA GLN A 47 16.45 22.44 -4.85
C GLN A 47 15.61 22.60 -3.57
N ILE A 48 14.64 21.70 -3.34
CA ILE A 48 13.85 21.69 -2.10
C ILE A 48 14.65 20.95 -1.03
N GLU A 49 15.15 21.71 -0.06
CA GLU A 49 15.96 21.18 1.05
C GLU A 49 15.13 20.33 2.01
N TYR A 50 13.94 20.83 2.40
CA TYR A 50 13.01 20.16 3.32
C TYR A 50 11.63 20.01 2.68
N PRO A 51 11.38 18.92 1.92
CA PRO A 51 10.09 18.73 1.29
C PRO A 51 9.01 18.39 2.34
N ASN A 52 7.89 19.09 2.28
CA ASN A 52 6.75 18.85 3.15
C ASN A 52 5.78 17.81 2.55
N SER A 53 4.71 17.48 3.28
CA SER A 53 3.69 16.51 2.84
C SER A 53 3.08 16.84 1.47
N PHE A 54 2.93 18.11 1.11
CA PHE A 54 2.37 18.51 -0.19
C PHE A 54 3.29 18.17 -1.36
N VAL A 55 4.60 18.37 -1.20
CA VAL A 55 5.60 17.98 -2.21
C VAL A 55 5.59 16.46 -2.40
N TRP A 56 5.56 15.70 -1.31
CA TRP A 56 5.49 14.25 -1.37
C TRP A 56 4.22 13.75 -2.04
N ASN A 57 3.06 14.28 -1.65
CA ASN A 57 1.78 13.94 -2.25
C ASN A 57 1.75 14.24 -3.75
N THR A 58 2.40 15.33 -4.19
CA THR A 58 2.52 15.68 -5.61
C THR A 58 3.30 14.61 -6.39
N LEU A 59 4.44 14.16 -5.87
CA LEU A 59 5.23 13.10 -6.52
C LEU A 59 4.49 11.75 -6.51
N ILE A 60 3.78 11.42 -5.44
CA ILE A 60 2.94 10.22 -5.34
C ILE A 60 1.81 10.25 -6.39
N GLN A 61 1.14 11.39 -6.55
CA GLN A 61 0.10 11.57 -7.56
C GLN A 61 0.66 11.43 -8.98
N ALA A 62 1.84 12.02 -9.25
CA ALA A 62 2.51 11.87 -10.53
C ALA A 62 2.87 10.39 -10.82
N CYS A 63 3.38 9.65 -9.82
CA CYS A 63 3.60 8.20 -9.94
C CYS A 63 2.31 7.47 -10.33
N ALA A 64 1.18 7.78 -9.71
CA ALA A 64 -0.11 7.15 -10.02
C ALA A 64 -0.57 7.46 -11.45
N LEU A 65 -0.41 8.71 -11.90
CA LEU A 65 -0.74 9.13 -13.27
C LEU A 65 0.12 8.40 -14.32
N TYR A 66 1.45 8.32 -14.10
CA TYR A 66 2.34 7.60 -15.03
C TYR A 66 2.07 6.10 -15.03
N ALA A 67 1.82 5.51 -13.86
CA ALA A 67 1.47 4.10 -13.76
C ALA A 67 0.15 3.77 -14.48
N ALA A 68 -0.88 4.62 -14.34
CA ALA A 68 -2.14 4.46 -15.09
C ALA A 68 -1.95 4.56 -16.61
N ALA A 69 -0.89 5.25 -17.07
CA ALA A 69 -0.49 5.34 -18.47
C ALA A 69 0.54 4.27 -18.88
N ASN A 70 0.82 3.27 -18.03
CA ASN A 70 1.86 2.23 -18.23
C ASN A 70 3.28 2.78 -18.48
N ARG A 71 3.57 3.97 -17.96
CA ARG A 71 4.87 4.67 -18.10
C ARG A 71 5.79 4.34 -16.92
N TRP A 72 6.27 3.10 -16.88
CA TRP A 72 7.00 2.54 -15.73
C TRP A 72 8.38 3.14 -15.49
N ASN A 73 9.07 3.58 -16.53
CA ASN A 73 10.37 4.24 -16.42
C ASN A 73 10.26 5.53 -15.60
N GLU A 74 9.22 6.32 -15.87
CA GLU A 74 8.90 7.55 -15.18
C GLU A 74 8.51 7.32 -13.72
N VAL A 75 7.72 6.27 -13.45
CA VAL A 75 7.41 5.84 -12.08
C VAL A 75 8.69 5.48 -11.32
N GLY A 76 9.61 4.75 -11.96
CA GLY A 76 10.91 4.38 -11.41
C GLY A 76 11.75 5.61 -11.04
N LEU A 77 11.84 6.60 -11.94
CA LEU A 77 12.56 7.84 -11.71
C LEU A 77 11.98 8.63 -10.53
N LEU A 78 10.66 8.79 -10.46
CA LEU A 78 9.99 9.49 -9.36
C LEU A 78 10.17 8.76 -8.01
N ARG A 79 10.08 7.43 -7.99
CA ARG A 79 10.34 6.62 -6.78
C ARG A 79 11.79 6.75 -6.31
N LYS A 80 12.73 6.79 -7.25
CA LYS A 80 14.15 7.03 -6.94
C LYS A 80 14.34 8.42 -6.32
N MET A 81 13.76 9.46 -6.90
CA MET A 81 13.79 10.82 -6.34
C MET A 81 13.34 10.86 -4.87
N MET A 82 12.22 10.19 -4.56
CA MET A 82 11.69 10.15 -3.20
C MET A 82 12.63 9.42 -2.24
N THR A 83 13.16 8.28 -2.67
CA THR A 83 14.10 7.47 -1.89
C THR A 83 15.42 8.21 -1.62
N ASP A 84 15.98 8.91 -2.62
CA ASP A 84 17.25 9.65 -2.53
C ASP A 84 17.17 10.81 -1.51
N LYS A 85 15.97 11.37 -1.27
CA LYS A 85 15.71 12.39 -0.24
C LYS A 85 15.25 11.80 1.10
N GLY A 86 15.41 10.49 1.29
CA GLY A 86 15.15 9.79 2.56
C GLY A 86 13.69 9.41 2.79
N VAL A 87 12.78 9.68 1.86
CA VAL A 87 11.39 9.23 1.98
C VAL A 87 11.27 7.81 1.48
N ARG A 88 11.00 6.92 2.43
CA ARG A 88 10.67 5.54 2.18
C ARG A 88 9.19 5.36 2.46
N LYS A 89 8.50 4.63 1.57
CA LYS A 89 7.15 4.17 1.84
C LYS A 89 7.25 3.19 3.01
N GLU A 90 6.51 3.45 4.08
CA GLU A 90 6.34 2.45 5.13
C GLU A 90 5.69 1.20 4.50
N PRO A 91 6.31 0.02 4.64
CA PRO A 91 5.72 -1.20 4.15
C PRO A 91 4.43 -1.49 4.91
N GLY A 92 3.46 -2.09 4.22
CA GLY A 92 2.28 -2.63 4.91
C GLY A 92 2.70 -3.83 5.74
N CYS A 93 2.37 -3.81 7.04
CA CYS A 93 2.56 -4.93 7.94
C CYS A 93 1.26 -5.25 8.67
N SER A 94 1.10 -6.53 8.99
CA SER A 94 0.01 -7.03 9.81
C SER A 94 0.59 -7.77 11.01
N SER A 95 0.06 -7.49 12.20
CA SER A 95 0.46 -8.20 13.42
C SER A 95 -0.69 -8.91 14.09
N ILE A 96 -0.37 -9.99 14.80
CA ILE A 96 -1.28 -10.82 15.59
C ILE A 96 -0.59 -11.22 16.89
N GLU A 97 -1.34 -11.15 17.99
CA GLU A 97 -0.87 -11.56 19.31
C GLU A 97 -1.42 -12.97 19.63
N ILE A 98 -0.53 -13.93 19.91
CA ILE A 98 -0.90 -15.27 20.36
C ILE A 98 -0.05 -15.62 21.59
N ASP A 99 -0.71 -16.06 22.66
CA ASP A 99 -0.07 -16.45 23.93
C ASP A 99 0.89 -15.36 24.49
N GLY A 100 0.56 -14.09 24.28
CA GLY A 100 1.34 -12.94 24.75
C GLY A 100 2.56 -12.61 23.89
N VAL A 101 2.70 -13.23 22.73
CA VAL A 101 3.77 -12.97 21.75
C VAL A 101 3.19 -12.28 20.53
N ASP A 102 3.79 -11.15 20.17
CA ASP A 102 3.47 -10.42 18.94
C ASP A 102 4.20 -11.05 17.74
N HIS A 103 3.43 -11.39 16.72
CA HIS A 103 3.94 -11.88 15.44
C HIS A 103 3.61 -10.86 14.35
N GLU A 104 4.64 -10.29 13.73
CA GLU A 104 4.51 -9.33 12.64
C GLU A 104 4.82 -10.00 11.29
N PHE A 105 4.04 -9.67 10.27
CA PHE A 105 4.18 -10.18 8.92
C PHE A 105 4.23 -9.02 7.91
N PHE A 106 5.10 -9.16 6.91
CA PHE A 106 5.13 -8.33 5.71
C PHE A 106 4.57 -9.07 4.50
N ALA A 107 4.29 -8.34 3.42
CA ALA A 107 3.85 -9.01 2.19
C ALA A 107 4.96 -9.92 1.64
N GLY A 108 4.65 -11.20 1.42
CA GLY A 108 5.62 -12.22 0.98
C GLY A 108 6.69 -12.56 2.01
N ASP A 109 6.45 -12.30 3.30
CA ASP A 109 7.41 -12.57 4.36
C ASP A 109 7.67 -14.07 4.52
N THR A 110 8.94 -14.43 4.70
CA THR A 110 9.42 -15.81 4.92
C THR A 110 10.35 -15.93 6.14
N SER A 111 10.41 -14.89 6.98
CA SER A 111 11.30 -14.82 8.14
C SER A 111 10.78 -15.61 9.36
N HIS A 112 9.48 -15.91 9.39
CA HIS A 112 8.84 -16.59 10.51
C HIS A 112 9.25 -18.07 10.62
N SER A 113 9.39 -18.61 11.83
CA SER A 113 9.80 -20.02 12.04
C SER A 113 8.81 -21.03 11.44
N GLN A 114 7.51 -20.71 11.49
CA GLN A 114 6.41 -21.51 10.91
C GLN A 114 6.06 -21.12 9.47
N THR A 115 6.93 -20.39 8.74
CA THR A 115 6.65 -19.95 7.36
C THR A 115 6.12 -21.07 6.47
N LYS A 116 6.72 -22.26 6.52
CA LYS A 116 6.29 -23.39 5.70
C LYS A 116 4.82 -23.76 5.92
N ASP A 117 4.39 -23.86 7.17
CA ASP A 117 3.03 -24.25 7.53
C ASP A 117 2.03 -23.14 7.18
N ILE A 118 2.43 -21.88 7.39
CA ILE A 118 1.61 -20.70 7.02
C ILE A 118 1.33 -20.71 5.52
N TYR A 119 2.35 -20.89 4.68
CA TYR A 119 2.18 -20.89 3.22
C TYR A 119 1.39 -22.12 2.74
N GLN A 120 1.58 -23.29 3.35
CA GLN A 120 0.76 -24.46 3.05
C GLN A 120 -0.72 -24.23 3.37
N LEU A 121 -1.04 -23.57 4.49
CA LEU A 121 -2.42 -23.22 4.79
C LEU A 121 -2.96 -22.15 3.84
N LEU A 122 -2.14 -21.18 3.42
CA LEU A 122 -2.54 -20.21 2.40
C LEU A 122 -2.92 -20.91 1.10
N ASP A 123 -2.14 -21.89 0.62
CA ASP A 123 -2.48 -22.66 -0.57
C ASP A 123 -3.85 -23.36 -0.41
N VAL A 124 -4.11 -23.96 0.76
CA VAL A 124 -5.41 -24.58 1.06
C VAL A 124 -6.55 -23.55 1.10
N ILE A 125 -6.31 -22.35 1.63
CA ILE A 125 -7.28 -21.26 1.62
C ILE A 125 -7.59 -20.85 0.17
N GLU A 126 -6.57 -20.65 -0.65
CA GLU A 126 -6.71 -20.26 -2.06
C GLU A 126 -7.46 -21.30 -2.89
N ASP A 127 -7.17 -22.59 -2.71
CA ASP A 127 -7.88 -23.67 -3.41
C ASP A 127 -9.37 -23.69 -3.06
N ARG A 128 -9.69 -23.48 -1.78
CA ARG A 128 -11.08 -23.42 -1.32
C ARG A 128 -11.79 -22.16 -1.80
N LEU A 129 -11.10 -21.01 -1.81
CA LEU A 129 -11.61 -19.76 -2.37
C LEU A 129 -11.94 -19.94 -3.87
N GLY A 130 -11.03 -20.54 -4.64
CA GLY A 130 -11.25 -20.87 -6.04
C GLY A 130 -12.44 -21.79 -6.26
N SER A 131 -12.61 -22.79 -5.38
CA SER A 131 -13.74 -23.75 -5.44
C SER A 131 -15.11 -23.10 -5.23
N ILE A 132 -15.19 -21.95 -4.55
CA ILE A 132 -16.42 -21.17 -4.36
C ILE A 132 -16.56 -20.01 -5.36
N GLY A 133 -15.67 -19.94 -6.36
CA GLY A 133 -15.72 -18.96 -7.44
C GLY A 133 -15.11 -17.59 -7.11
N TYR A 134 -14.29 -17.49 -6.05
CA TYR A 134 -13.54 -16.25 -5.81
C TYR A 134 -12.51 -16.02 -6.93
N CYS A 135 -12.48 -14.77 -7.43
CA CYS A 135 -11.52 -14.32 -8.42
C CYS A 135 -10.82 -13.05 -7.88
N PRO A 136 -9.48 -13.04 -7.76
CA PRO A 136 -8.75 -11.86 -7.29
C PRO A 136 -8.95 -10.67 -8.23
N ASP A 137 -9.25 -9.50 -7.68
CA ASP A 137 -9.28 -8.26 -8.45
C ASP A 137 -7.85 -7.75 -8.68
N VAL A 138 -7.26 -8.15 -9.81
CA VAL A 138 -5.90 -7.79 -10.23
C VAL A 138 -5.69 -6.28 -10.42
N SER A 139 -6.76 -5.47 -10.50
CA SER A 139 -6.64 -4.01 -10.52
C SER A 139 -6.16 -3.45 -9.18
N GLN A 140 -6.31 -4.21 -8.09
CA GLN A 140 -5.89 -3.84 -6.73
C GLN A 140 -4.43 -4.24 -6.42
N ALA A 141 -3.78 -4.98 -7.32
CA ALA A 141 -2.37 -5.33 -7.15
C ALA A 141 -1.47 -4.09 -7.22
N PRO A 142 -0.25 -4.14 -6.64
CA PRO A 142 0.69 -3.05 -6.79
C PRO A 142 0.86 -2.66 -8.26
N MET A 143 0.87 -1.35 -8.53
CA MET A 143 1.16 -0.84 -9.85
C MET A 143 2.65 -1.04 -10.15
N VAL A 144 2.94 -2.23 -10.69
CA VAL A 144 4.22 -2.69 -11.23
C VAL A 144 3.95 -3.42 -12.55
N ASP A 145 4.98 -3.42 -13.41
CA ASP A 145 4.96 -4.12 -14.70
C ASP A 145 5.14 -5.63 -14.47
N GLU A 146 4.09 -6.27 -13.99
CA GLU A 146 4.03 -7.70 -13.73
C GLU A 146 2.94 -8.34 -14.60
N THR A 147 3.14 -9.63 -14.90
CA THR A 147 2.12 -10.47 -15.53
C THR A 147 0.87 -10.52 -14.64
N ILE A 148 -0.28 -10.87 -15.23
CA ILE A 148 -1.52 -11.06 -14.47
C ILE A 148 -1.30 -12.08 -13.34
N ASP A 149 -0.59 -13.16 -13.62
CA ASP A 149 -0.22 -14.19 -12.63
C ASP A 149 0.65 -13.61 -11.51
N GLY A 150 1.62 -12.74 -11.82
CA GLY A 150 2.44 -12.06 -10.82
C GLY A 150 1.62 -11.13 -9.93
N LYS A 151 0.68 -10.38 -10.51
CA LYS A 151 -0.26 -9.51 -9.77
C LYS A 151 -1.18 -10.30 -8.85
N GLN A 152 -1.70 -11.43 -9.31
CA GLN A 152 -2.50 -12.34 -8.48
C GLN A 152 -1.67 -12.90 -7.33
N GLN A 153 -0.43 -13.33 -7.60
CA GLN A 153 0.47 -13.81 -6.56
C GLN A 153 0.81 -12.73 -5.53
N SER A 154 0.99 -11.47 -5.96
CA SER A 154 1.21 -10.35 -5.05
C SER A 154 0.05 -10.16 -4.06
N LEU A 155 -1.20 -10.21 -4.55
CA LEU A 155 -2.41 -10.11 -3.71
C LEU A 155 -2.54 -11.26 -2.71
N ARG A 156 -2.18 -12.48 -3.12
CA ARG A 156 -2.16 -13.67 -2.24
C ARG A 156 -1.20 -13.53 -1.07
N LEU A 157 -0.10 -12.81 -1.29
CA LEU A 157 0.97 -12.69 -0.32
C LEU A 157 0.83 -11.45 0.56
N HIS A 158 -0.33 -10.80 0.60
CA HIS A 158 -0.58 -9.70 1.52
C HIS A 158 -0.44 -10.14 3.00
N SER A 159 0.14 -9.24 3.82
CA SER A 159 0.44 -9.52 5.23
C SER A 159 -0.79 -9.91 6.05
N GLU A 160 -1.97 -9.39 5.70
CA GLU A 160 -3.24 -9.73 6.33
C GLU A 160 -3.54 -11.22 6.22
N ARG A 161 -3.29 -11.81 5.05
CA ARG A 161 -3.57 -13.23 4.81
C ARG A 161 -2.60 -14.11 5.58
N LEU A 162 -1.31 -13.73 5.62
CA LEU A 162 -0.30 -14.42 6.43
C LEU A 162 -0.67 -14.42 7.92
N ALA A 163 -1.07 -13.26 8.46
CA ALA A 163 -1.48 -13.14 9.86
C ALA A 163 -2.75 -13.97 10.17
N ILE A 164 -3.74 -13.97 9.26
CA ILE A 164 -4.96 -14.78 9.42
C ILE A 164 -4.65 -16.27 9.34
N ALA A 165 -3.82 -16.71 8.39
CA ALA A 165 -3.40 -18.10 8.27
C ALA A 165 -2.64 -18.55 9.52
N PHE A 166 -1.74 -17.72 10.04
CA PHE A 166 -1.05 -17.98 11.30
C PHE A 166 -2.03 -18.11 12.49
N GLY A 167 -3.04 -17.23 12.55
CA GLY A 167 -4.11 -17.30 13.54
C GLY A 167 -4.92 -18.60 13.45
N LEU A 168 -5.29 -19.04 12.24
CA LEU A 168 -6.00 -20.29 11.99
C LEU A 168 -5.20 -21.54 12.39
N LEU A 169 -3.87 -21.49 12.27
CA LEU A 169 -3.00 -22.62 12.64
C LEU A 169 -2.85 -22.80 14.15
N ASN A 170 -2.74 -21.68 14.88
CA ASN A 170 -2.28 -21.71 16.27
C ASN A 170 -3.39 -21.41 17.30
N LEU A 171 -4.50 -20.79 16.91
CA LEU A 171 -5.61 -20.53 17.83
C LEU A 171 -6.55 -21.73 17.93
N LYS A 172 -7.13 -21.90 19.12
CA LYS A 172 -8.13 -22.94 19.38
C LYS A 172 -9.46 -22.61 18.68
N PRO A 173 -10.23 -23.61 18.24
CA PRO A 173 -11.57 -23.39 17.68
C PRO A 173 -12.44 -22.52 18.60
N GLY A 174 -13.14 -21.55 18.01
CA GLY A 174 -14.00 -20.60 18.72
C GLY A 174 -13.29 -19.39 19.31
N VAL A 175 -11.95 -19.32 19.28
CA VAL A 175 -11.21 -18.11 19.65
C VAL A 175 -11.15 -17.17 18.42
N PRO A 176 -11.55 -15.90 18.55
CA PRO A 176 -11.50 -14.96 17.44
C PRO A 176 -10.06 -14.59 17.08
N ILE A 177 -9.77 -14.48 15.79
CA ILE A 177 -8.49 -14.02 15.25
C ILE A 177 -8.47 -12.49 15.29
N ARG A 178 -7.44 -11.89 15.91
CA ARG A 178 -7.29 -10.42 16.00
C ARG A 178 -6.05 -9.97 15.25
N VAL A 179 -6.24 -9.14 14.23
CA VAL A 179 -5.14 -8.62 13.39
C VAL A 179 -5.10 -7.11 13.46
N LEU A 180 -3.90 -6.55 13.63
CA LEU A 180 -3.65 -5.12 13.49
C LEU A 180 -2.95 -4.86 12.15
N LYS A 181 -3.40 -3.87 11.38
CA LYS A 181 -2.79 -3.42 10.12
C LYS A 181 -2.40 -1.95 10.25
N ASN A 182 -1.17 -1.62 9.86
CA ASN A 182 -0.67 -0.23 9.87
C ASN A 182 -1.23 0.64 8.73
N LEU A 183 -1.62 0.01 7.62
CA LEU A 183 -2.29 0.64 6.47
C LEU A 183 -3.80 0.35 6.50
N ARG A 184 -4.55 1.00 5.61
CA ARG A 184 -5.93 0.59 5.33
C ARG A 184 -5.88 -0.78 4.61
N VAL A 185 -6.74 -1.71 5.02
CA VAL A 185 -6.86 -3.03 4.35
C VAL A 185 -7.23 -2.80 2.88
N CYS A 186 -6.79 -3.60 1.92
CA CYS A 186 -7.28 -3.44 0.53
C CYS A 186 -8.64 -4.13 0.33
N ASP A 187 -9.38 -3.73 -0.71
CA ASP A 187 -10.71 -4.29 -1.02
C ASP A 187 -10.69 -5.81 -1.19
N ASP A 188 -9.63 -6.31 -1.84
CA ASP A 188 -9.46 -7.74 -2.09
C ASP A 188 -9.22 -8.53 -0.78
N CYS A 189 -8.34 -8.05 0.11
CA CYS A 189 -8.15 -8.64 1.43
C CYS A 189 -9.41 -8.55 2.29
N HIS A 190 -10.17 -7.47 2.19
CA HIS A 190 -11.45 -7.33 2.89
C HIS A 190 -12.46 -8.40 2.44
N ASN A 191 -12.56 -8.63 1.12
CA ASN A 191 -13.43 -9.66 0.56
C ASN A 191 -12.96 -11.08 0.92
N VAL A 192 -11.67 -11.36 0.83
CA VAL A 192 -11.13 -12.66 1.23
C VAL A 192 -11.34 -12.92 2.71
N THR A 193 -11.16 -11.92 3.59
CA THR A 193 -11.38 -12.09 5.03
C THR A 193 -12.84 -12.42 5.35
N LYS A 194 -13.81 -11.81 4.65
CA LYS A 194 -15.22 -12.21 4.70
C LYS A 194 -15.35 -13.69 4.37
N LEU A 195 -14.84 -14.14 3.22
CA LEU A 195 -14.96 -15.53 2.78
C LEU A 195 -14.31 -16.51 3.77
N ILE A 196 -13.11 -16.20 4.29
CA ILE A 196 -12.43 -17.01 5.30
C ILE A 196 -13.30 -17.14 6.57
N SER A 197 -13.87 -16.04 7.07
CA SER A 197 -14.72 -16.09 8.28
C SER A 197 -15.87 -17.09 8.15
N LYS A 198 -16.49 -17.17 6.96
CA LYS A 198 -17.55 -18.12 6.65
C LYS A 198 -17.04 -19.55 6.48
N MET A 199 -15.96 -19.72 5.71
CA MET A 199 -15.43 -21.04 5.34
C MET A 199 -14.85 -21.80 6.54
N TYR A 200 -14.24 -21.08 7.48
CA TYR A 200 -13.63 -21.66 8.68
C TYR A 200 -14.48 -21.49 9.93
N ASN A 201 -15.66 -20.87 9.81
CA ASN A 201 -16.58 -20.59 10.93
C ASN A 201 -15.84 -19.94 12.12
N VAL A 202 -15.14 -18.84 11.83
CA VAL A 202 -14.30 -18.12 12.78
C VAL A 202 -14.56 -16.62 12.69
N ASP A 203 -14.66 -15.98 13.85
CA ASP A 203 -14.72 -14.52 13.93
C ASP A 203 -13.32 -13.94 13.69
N ILE A 204 -13.20 -12.98 12.77
CA ILE A 204 -11.96 -12.28 12.49
C ILE A 204 -12.18 -10.79 12.78
N ILE A 205 -11.30 -10.20 13.59
CA ILE A 205 -11.34 -8.79 13.94
C ILE A 205 -10.07 -8.15 13.39
N VAL A 206 -10.22 -7.23 12.45
CA VAL A 206 -9.09 -6.49 11.87
C VAL A 206 -9.21 -5.03 12.23
N ARG A 207 -8.21 -4.48 12.92
CA ARG A 207 -8.06 -3.03 13.10
C ARG A 207 -7.08 -2.52 12.07
N ASP A 208 -7.54 -1.66 11.19
CA ASP A 208 -6.69 -0.99 10.21
C ASP A 208 -6.49 0.49 10.57
N ARG A 209 -5.85 1.26 9.68
CA ARG A 209 -5.63 2.69 9.93
C ARG A 209 -6.92 3.52 9.98
N ALA A 210 -7.99 3.06 9.35
CA ALA A 210 -9.25 3.79 9.22
C ALA A 210 -10.25 3.42 10.32
N ARG A 211 -10.42 2.12 10.62
CA ARG A 211 -11.47 1.62 11.53
C ARG A 211 -11.23 0.18 11.99
N PHE A 212 -12.18 -0.33 12.76
CA PHE A 212 -12.31 -1.75 13.09
C PHE A 212 -13.28 -2.43 12.12
N HIS A 213 -12.88 -3.62 11.67
CA HIS A 213 -13.66 -4.53 10.85
C HIS A 213 -13.90 -5.79 11.67
N HIS A 214 -15.16 -6.18 11.83
CA HIS A 214 -15.53 -7.44 12.44
C HIS A 214 -16.17 -8.33 11.38
N PHE A 215 -15.48 -9.40 11.03
CA PHE A 215 -15.88 -10.37 10.03
C PHE A 215 -16.50 -11.59 10.69
N ARG A 216 -17.75 -11.88 10.31
CA ARG A 216 -18.51 -13.03 10.79
C ARG A 216 -19.44 -13.53 9.69
N ASP A 217 -19.47 -14.84 9.48
CA ASP A 217 -20.38 -15.51 8.54
C ASP A 217 -20.37 -14.94 7.11
N GLY A 218 -19.22 -14.43 6.66
CA GLY A 218 -19.10 -13.86 5.31
C GLY A 218 -19.47 -12.39 5.19
N SER A 219 -19.75 -11.72 6.31
CA SER A 219 -20.13 -10.31 6.36
C SER A 219 -19.14 -9.51 7.20
N CYS A 220 -19.03 -8.21 6.95
CA CYS A 220 -18.21 -7.30 7.74
C CYS A 220 -19.09 -6.21 8.39
N SER A 221 -18.76 -5.82 9.61
CA SER A 221 -19.43 -4.74 10.35
C SER A 221 -19.35 -3.36 9.67
N CYS A 222 -18.45 -3.16 8.70
CA CYS A 222 -18.35 -1.90 7.96
C CYS A 222 -19.42 -1.74 6.86
N MET A 223 -20.24 -2.76 6.60
CA MET A 223 -21.26 -2.77 5.55
C MET A 223 -20.70 -2.41 4.16
N ASP A 224 -19.46 -2.82 3.89
CA ASP A 224 -18.71 -2.53 2.67
C ASP A 224 -18.43 -1.04 2.41
N TYR A 225 -18.64 -0.16 3.40
CA TYR A 225 -18.25 1.25 3.36
C TYR A 225 -16.77 1.45 3.71
N TRP A 226 -15.90 0.57 3.22
CA TRP A 226 -14.45 0.53 3.40
C TRP A 226 -13.82 1.92 3.52
#